data_AF-A0A166SNI0-F1
#
_entry.id   AF-A0A166SNI0-F1
#
_cell.length_a   1.000
_cell.length_b   1.000
_cell.length_c   1.000
_cell.angle_alpha   90.00
_cell.angle_beta   90.00
_cell.angle_gamma   90.00
#
_symmetry.space_group_name_H-M   'P 1'
#
loop_
_entity.id
_entity.type
_entity.pdbx_description
1 polymer ?
#
loop_
_entity_poly.entity_id
_entity_poly.type
_entity_poly.pdbx_seq_one_letter_code
_entity_poly.pdbx_strand_id
1 'polypeptide(L)'
;MATRRWYLETSPDGRYQFVSLKRSRSHHHDRRHHHHHEPQPQPQPQPHRCCRDDCPHISREDWNDLVERERKLREANDCLSRENYSLKCNLQASNNEGQRLSGLVTAMQAENQLLREENASLRCSIENSGDNAAKYLRELERLKNKLSRVEKERDGLIARVRELSRHAQHGLSERIEELKRLVLTWERKFDAVEDHNKRLRRDLEAQQCFIADQDAKIRVYERILRRHGFIRFE
;
A
#
# COMPACT_ATOMS: atom_id res chain seq x y z
N MET A 1 -45.64 -50.77 -33.01
CA MET A 1 -45.54 -49.32 -32.75
C MET A 1 -44.23 -49.04 -32.04
N ALA A 2 -43.33 -48.24 -32.60
CA ALA A 2 -42.02 -47.98 -32.00
C ALA A 2 -42.13 -46.93 -30.87
N THR A 3 -41.77 -47.33 -29.65
CA THR A 3 -41.72 -46.47 -28.46
C THR A 3 -40.66 -45.39 -28.66
N ARG A 4 -41.08 -44.11 -28.75
CA ARG A 4 -40.14 -42.98 -28.85
C ARG A 4 -39.43 -42.80 -27.52
N ARG A 5 -38.09 -42.84 -27.54
CA ARG A 5 -37.24 -42.57 -26.37
C ARG A 5 -36.83 -41.10 -26.38
N TRP A 6 -37.07 -40.40 -25.28
CA TRP A 6 -36.77 -38.97 -25.09
C TRP A 6 -35.51 -38.82 -24.23
N TYR A 7 -34.68 -37.83 -24.56
CA TYR A 7 -33.45 -37.51 -23.84
C TYR A 7 -33.44 -36.04 -23.42
N LEU A 8 -32.75 -35.74 -22.33
CA LEU A 8 -32.54 -34.38 -21.79
C LEU A 8 -31.11 -33.97 -22.08
N GLU A 9 -30.93 -32.87 -22.80
CA GLU A 9 -29.61 -32.29 -23.09
C GLU A 9 -29.57 -30.82 -22.66
N THR A 10 -28.40 -30.35 -22.25
CA THR A 10 -28.19 -28.95 -21.88
C THR A 10 -27.74 -28.17 -23.11
N SER A 11 -28.49 -27.14 -23.48
CA SER A 11 -28.19 -26.23 -24.59
C SER A 11 -26.93 -25.38 -24.32
N PRO A 12 -26.30 -24.78 -25.35
CA PRO A 12 -25.11 -23.93 -25.21
C PRO A 12 -25.32 -22.71 -24.30
N ASP A 13 -26.57 -22.30 -24.08
CA ASP A 13 -27.05 -21.25 -23.20
C ASP A 13 -27.42 -21.76 -21.78
N GLY A 14 -27.11 -23.02 -21.47
CA GLY A 14 -27.22 -23.61 -20.13
C GLY A 14 -28.63 -24.11 -19.75
N ARG A 15 -29.60 -24.07 -20.66
CA ARG A 15 -30.99 -24.51 -20.40
C ARG A 15 -31.20 -25.96 -20.82
N TYR A 16 -31.89 -26.73 -19.99
CA TYR A 16 -32.26 -28.12 -20.31
C TYR A 16 -33.35 -28.17 -21.37
N GLN A 17 -33.14 -28.94 -22.43
CA GLN A 17 -34.10 -29.17 -23.51
C GLN A 17 -34.32 -30.66 -23.76
N PHE A 18 -35.57 -31.03 -24.05
CA PHE A 18 -35.94 -32.40 -24.40
C PHE A 18 -35.72 -32.63 -25.89
N VAL A 19 -34.84 -33.57 -26.23
CA VAL A 19 -34.51 -33.91 -27.61
C VAL A 19 -34.96 -35.34 -27.89
N SER A 20 -35.80 -35.52 -28.92
CA SER A 20 -36.13 -36.85 -29.45
C SER A 20 -35.20 -37.17 -30.62
N LEU A 21 -34.39 -38.23 -30.50
CA LEU A 21 -33.70 -38.78 -31.66
C LEU A 21 -34.73 -39.37 -32.62
N LYS A 22 -35.03 -38.66 -33.71
CA LYS A 22 -35.69 -39.27 -34.87
C LYS A 22 -34.67 -40.22 -35.49
N ARG A 23 -34.77 -41.52 -35.17
CA ARG A 23 -34.11 -42.56 -35.97
C ARG A 23 -34.53 -42.34 -37.42
N SER A 24 -33.54 -42.10 -38.27
CA SER A 24 -33.68 -42.02 -39.72
C SER A 24 -34.53 -43.20 -40.16
N ARG A 25 -35.73 -42.92 -40.68
CA ARG A 25 -36.57 -43.93 -41.30
C ARG A 25 -35.77 -44.46 -42.49
N SER A 26 -35.39 -45.73 -42.45
CA SER A 26 -34.92 -46.44 -43.64
C SER A 26 -36.00 -46.27 -44.71
N HIS A 27 -35.68 -45.57 -45.79
CA HIS A 27 -36.52 -45.53 -46.98
C HIS A 27 -36.68 -46.97 -47.46
N HIS A 28 -37.88 -47.53 -47.28
CA HIS A 28 -38.31 -48.65 -48.10
C HIS A 28 -38.30 -48.16 -49.54
N HIS A 29 -37.39 -48.70 -50.35
CA HIS A 29 -37.48 -48.62 -51.79
C HIS A 29 -38.65 -49.50 -52.26
N ASP A 30 -39.88 -49.01 -52.08
CA ASP A 30 -41.00 -49.42 -52.90
C ASP A 30 -40.87 -48.73 -54.25
N ARG A 31 -40.53 -49.51 -55.29
CA ARG A 31 -40.59 -49.25 -56.75
C ARG A 31 -39.51 -50.12 -57.41
N ARG A 32 -39.76 -50.99 -58.40
CA ARG A 32 -40.83 -51.03 -59.42
C ARG A 32 -41.00 -52.48 -59.90
N HIS A 33 -42.23 -52.80 -60.28
CA HIS A 33 -42.55 -53.92 -61.17
C HIS A 33 -41.68 -53.85 -62.43
N HIS A 34 -40.85 -54.86 -62.64
CA HIS A 34 -40.26 -55.10 -63.95
C HIS A 34 -41.26 -55.89 -64.77
N HIS A 35 -41.83 -55.22 -65.77
CA HIS A 35 -42.54 -55.87 -66.87
C HIS A 35 -41.62 -56.91 -67.51
N HIS A 36 -42.15 -58.11 -67.70
CA HIS A 36 -41.58 -59.14 -68.55
C HIS A 36 -41.47 -58.58 -69.98
N HIS A 37 -40.26 -58.20 -70.39
CA HIS A 37 -39.92 -58.23 -71.80
C HIS A 37 -39.58 -59.69 -72.13
N GLU A 38 -40.46 -60.28 -72.91
CA GLU A 38 -40.30 -61.56 -73.59
C GLU A 38 -38.97 -61.54 -74.37
N PRO A 39 -37.99 -62.42 -74.05
CA PRO A 39 -36.91 -62.69 -74.97
C PRO A 39 -37.46 -63.54 -76.11
N GLN A 40 -37.14 -63.16 -77.35
CA GLN A 40 -37.23 -64.05 -78.52
C GLN A 40 -36.75 -65.47 -78.16
N PRO A 41 -37.36 -66.54 -78.72
CA PRO A 41 -36.95 -67.90 -78.43
C PRO A 41 -35.53 -68.13 -78.93
N GLN A 42 -34.56 -68.09 -78.02
CA GLN A 42 -33.25 -68.68 -78.24
C GLN A 42 -33.42 -70.20 -78.38
N PRO A 43 -32.66 -70.87 -79.25
CA PRO A 43 -32.72 -72.32 -79.36
C PRO A 43 -32.40 -72.94 -77.99
N GLN A 44 -33.29 -73.81 -77.51
CA GLN A 44 -33.08 -74.59 -76.30
C GLN A 44 -31.72 -75.31 -76.39
N PRO A 45 -30.81 -75.16 -75.41
CA PRO A 45 -29.63 -76.01 -75.36
C PRO A 45 -30.10 -77.45 -75.22
N GLN A 46 -29.59 -78.33 -76.08
CA GLN A 46 -29.92 -79.74 -76.06
C GLN A 46 -29.65 -80.32 -74.64
N PRO A 47 -30.56 -81.15 -74.10
CA PRO A 47 -30.34 -81.74 -72.78
C PRO A 47 -29.13 -82.68 -72.85
N HIS A 48 -28.07 -82.34 -72.13
CA HIS A 48 -26.92 -83.21 -71.93
C HIS A 48 -27.39 -84.42 -71.09
N ARG A 49 -27.61 -85.57 -71.76
CA ARG A 49 -28.18 -86.83 -71.21
C ARG A 49 -27.38 -87.52 -70.08
N CYS A 50 -26.41 -86.85 -69.45
CA CYS A 50 -25.46 -87.49 -68.54
C CYS A 50 -25.48 -86.95 -67.11
N CYS A 51 -26.32 -85.96 -66.80
CA CYS A 51 -26.32 -85.32 -65.48
C CYS A 51 -27.70 -85.40 -64.83
N ARG A 52 -27.73 -85.71 -63.53
CA ARG A 52 -28.93 -85.77 -62.69
C ARG A 52 -29.59 -84.38 -62.62
N ASP A 53 -30.91 -84.31 -62.43
CA ASP A 53 -31.70 -83.06 -62.48
C ASP A 53 -31.22 -81.95 -61.51
N ASP A 54 -30.44 -82.30 -60.47
CA ASP A 54 -29.83 -81.35 -59.52
C ASP A 54 -28.39 -80.92 -59.91
N CYS A 55 -27.95 -81.19 -61.14
CA CYS A 55 -26.63 -80.77 -61.60
C CYS A 55 -26.61 -79.25 -61.80
N PRO A 56 -25.69 -78.50 -61.16
CA PRO A 56 -25.69 -77.04 -61.24
C PRO A 56 -25.48 -76.45 -62.64
N HIS A 57 -25.09 -77.26 -63.63
CA HIS A 57 -24.76 -76.83 -65.00
C HIS A 57 -23.80 -75.63 -65.04
N ILE A 58 -22.92 -75.52 -64.05
CA ILE A 58 -21.90 -74.47 -63.98
C ILE A 58 -20.70 -74.94 -64.82
N SER A 59 -20.30 -74.14 -65.80
CA SER A 59 -19.09 -74.44 -66.56
C SER A 59 -17.86 -74.33 -65.65
N ARG A 60 -16.76 -75.00 -65.98
CA ARG A 60 -15.52 -74.88 -65.22
C ARG A 60 -15.02 -73.43 -65.17
N GLU A 61 -15.29 -72.65 -66.21
CA GLU A 61 -14.95 -71.23 -66.32
C GLU A 61 -15.79 -70.40 -65.33
N ASP A 62 -17.11 -70.59 -65.29
CA ASP A 62 -18.00 -69.91 -64.34
C ASP A 62 -17.64 -70.21 -62.87
N TRP A 63 -17.21 -71.45 -62.59
CA TRP A 63 -16.73 -71.83 -61.26
C TRP A 63 -15.43 -71.12 -60.90
N ASN A 64 -14.46 -71.06 -61.83
CA ASN A 64 -13.20 -70.35 -61.61
C ASN A 64 -13.43 -68.84 -61.41
N ASP A 65 -14.34 -68.24 -62.18
CA ASP A 65 -14.73 -66.83 -62.04
C ASP A 65 -15.37 -66.54 -60.68
N LEU A 66 -16.22 -67.45 -60.19
CA LEU A 66 -16.83 -67.35 -58.87
C LEU A 66 -15.78 -67.43 -57.76
N VAL A 67 -14.84 -68.38 -57.85
CA VAL A 67 -13.72 -68.53 -56.90
C VAL A 67 -12.84 -67.29 -56.88
N GLU A 68 -12.51 -66.73 -58.05
CA GLU A 68 -11.68 -65.53 -58.16
C GLU A 68 -12.40 -64.28 -57.65
N ARG A 69 -13.71 -64.15 -57.89
CA ARG A 69 -14.53 -63.08 -57.30
C ARG A 69 -14.57 -63.19 -55.78
N GLU A 70 -14.78 -64.39 -55.26
CA GLU A 70 -14.80 -64.64 -53.81
C GLU A 70 -13.44 -64.33 -53.18
N ARG A 71 -12.33 -64.68 -53.84
CA ARG A 71 -10.97 -64.29 -53.41
C ARG A 71 -10.82 -62.77 -53.32
N LYS A 72 -11.22 -62.04 -54.37
CA LYS A 72 -11.17 -60.57 -54.39
C LYS A 72 -12.06 -59.93 -53.32
N LEU A 73 -13.24 -60.48 -53.07
CA LEU A 73 -14.14 -60.01 -52.03
C LEU A 73 -13.55 -60.20 -50.63
N ARG A 74 -12.89 -61.34 -50.37
CA ARG A 74 -12.18 -61.57 -49.11
C ARG A 74 -11.03 -60.60 -48.91
N GLU A 75 -10.21 -60.40 -49.93
CA GLU A 75 -9.10 -59.43 -49.87
C GLU A 75 -9.59 -58.00 -49.62
N ALA A 76 -10.66 -57.58 -50.31
CA ALA A 76 -11.28 -56.28 -50.07
C ALA A 76 -11.85 -56.15 -48.65
N ASN A 77 -12.49 -57.21 -48.14
CA ASN A 77 -13.02 -57.23 -46.77
C ASN A 77 -11.90 -57.15 -45.73
N ASP A 78 -10.79 -57.86 -45.93
CA ASP A 78 -9.62 -57.79 -45.05
C ASP A 78 -9.01 -56.38 -45.04
N CYS A 79 -8.86 -55.74 -46.21
CA CYS A 79 -8.41 -54.36 -46.32
C CYS A 79 -9.35 -53.39 -45.58
N LEU A 80 -10.66 -53.47 -45.85
CA LEU A 80 -11.67 -52.64 -45.20
C LEU A 80 -11.72 -52.86 -43.68
N SER A 81 -11.50 -54.09 -43.21
CA SER A 81 -11.46 -54.42 -41.79
C SER A 81 -10.27 -53.77 -41.10
N ARG A 82 -9.09 -53.78 -41.74
CA ARG A 82 -7.89 -53.09 -41.22
C ARG A 82 -8.08 -51.57 -41.21
N GLU A 83 -8.64 -51.01 -42.28
CA GLU A 83 -8.96 -49.57 -42.35
C GLU A 83 -9.97 -49.17 -41.28
N ASN A 84 -11.03 -49.97 -41.09
CA ASN A 84 -12.05 -49.72 -40.06
C ASN A 84 -11.43 -49.73 -38.65
N TYR A 85 -10.54 -50.69 -38.39
CA TYR A 85 -9.79 -50.74 -37.13
C TYR A 85 -8.90 -49.50 -36.95
N SER A 86 -8.13 -49.12 -37.97
CA SER A 86 -7.28 -47.92 -37.94
C SER A 86 -8.09 -46.65 -37.68
N LEU A 87 -9.23 -46.47 -38.37
CA LEU A 87 -10.13 -45.33 -38.15
C LEU A 87 -10.72 -45.30 -36.74
N LYS A 88 -11.06 -46.46 -36.17
CA LYS A 88 -11.51 -46.55 -34.76
C LYS A 88 -10.42 -46.13 -33.79
N CYS A 89 -9.18 -46.58 -34.00
CA CYS A 89 -8.04 -46.16 -33.19
C CYS A 89 -7.79 -44.65 -33.30
N ASN A 90 -7.83 -44.09 -34.51
CA ASN A 90 -7.66 -42.65 -34.73
C ASN A 90 -8.78 -41.82 -34.10
N LEU A 91 -10.03 -42.27 -34.19
CA LEU A 91 -11.16 -41.62 -33.53
C LEU A 91 -11.00 -41.64 -32.01
N GLN A 92 -10.58 -42.78 -31.43
CA GLN A 92 -10.30 -42.88 -30.01
C GLN A 92 -9.18 -41.93 -29.58
N ALA A 93 -8.08 -41.88 -30.34
CA ALA A 93 -6.98 -40.95 -30.07
C ALA A 93 -7.43 -39.48 -30.14
N SER A 94 -8.21 -39.11 -31.17
CA SER A 94 -8.77 -37.76 -31.31
C SER A 94 -9.74 -37.40 -30.19
N ASN A 95 -10.55 -38.34 -29.72
CA ASN A 95 -11.47 -38.11 -28.59
C ASN A 95 -10.69 -37.88 -27.28
N ASN A 96 -9.67 -38.70 -27.02
CA ASN A 96 -8.80 -38.54 -25.85
C ASN A 96 -8.09 -37.18 -25.87
N GLU A 97 -7.58 -36.77 -27.04
CA GLU A 97 -6.94 -35.46 -27.19
C GLU A 97 -7.94 -34.31 -27.03
N GLY A 98 -9.15 -34.43 -27.56
CA GLY A 98 -10.22 -33.44 -27.35
C GLY A 98 -10.56 -33.26 -25.87
N GLN A 99 -10.65 -34.35 -25.11
CA GLN A 99 -10.85 -34.30 -23.66
C GLN A 99 -9.69 -33.62 -22.94
N ARG A 100 -8.44 -33.96 -23.32
CA ARG A 100 -7.23 -33.35 -22.75
C ARG A 100 -7.21 -31.84 -22.99
N LEU A 101 -7.47 -31.41 -24.21
CA LEU A 101 -7.51 -29.98 -24.57
C LEU A 101 -8.64 -29.24 -23.85
N SER A 102 -9.82 -29.85 -23.73
CA SER A 102 -10.93 -29.25 -22.97
C SER A 102 -10.56 -29.04 -21.49
N GLY A 103 -9.87 -30.01 -20.87
CA GLY A 103 -9.36 -29.87 -19.52
C GLY A 103 -8.34 -28.73 -19.39
N LEU A 104 -7.42 -28.63 -20.33
CA LEU A 104 -6.42 -27.55 -20.37
C LEU A 104 -7.06 -26.17 -20.52
N VAL A 105 -8.04 -26.02 -21.42
CA VAL A 105 -8.77 -24.75 -21.61
C VAL A 105 -9.43 -24.33 -20.30
N THR A 106 -10.07 -25.26 -19.60
CA THR A 106 -10.73 -24.99 -18.32
C THR A 106 -9.73 -24.53 -17.27
N ALA A 107 -8.58 -25.20 -17.16
CA ALA A 107 -7.53 -24.84 -16.22
C ALA A 107 -6.95 -23.45 -16.52
N MET A 108 -6.65 -23.16 -17.79
CA MET A 108 -6.14 -21.85 -18.21
C MET A 108 -7.14 -20.72 -18.00
N GLN A 109 -8.45 -20.98 -18.15
CA GLN A 109 -9.49 -20.01 -17.86
C GLN A 109 -9.56 -19.67 -16.37
N ALA A 110 -9.46 -20.68 -15.50
CA ALA A 110 -9.42 -20.48 -14.05
C ALA A 110 -8.17 -19.67 -13.63
N GLU A 111 -6.99 -20.00 -14.17
CA GLU A 111 -5.76 -19.26 -13.91
C GLU A 111 -5.85 -17.80 -14.38
N ASN A 112 -6.38 -17.56 -15.59
CA ASN A 112 -6.62 -16.21 -16.09
C ASN A 112 -7.57 -15.41 -15.19
N GLN A 113 -8.58 -16.08 -14.61
CA GLN A 113 -9.50 -15.42 -13.69
C GLN A 113 -8.80 -15.00 -12.39
N LEU A 114 -7.98 -15.89 -11.80
CA LEU A 114 -7.18 -15.56 -10.62
C LEU A 114 -6.21 -14.40 -10.88
N LEU A 115 -5.53 -14.41 -12.03
CA LEU A 115 -4.62 -13.32 -12.41
C LEU A 115 -5.35 -11.99 -12.60
N ARG A 116 -6.61 -12.01 -13.07
CA ARG A 116 -7.43 -10.80 -13.17
C ARG A 116 -7.82 -10.26 -11.81
N GLU A 117 -8.21 -11.15 -10.90
CA GLU A 117 -8.55 -10.79 -9.52
C GLU A 117 -7.35 -10.23 -8.76
N GLU A 118 -6.18 -10.85 -8.91
CA GLU A 118 -4.92 -10.35 -8.33
C GLU A 118 -4.56 -8.97 -8.91
N ASN A 119 -4.62 -8.79 -10.23
CA ASN A 119 -4.40 -7.49 -10.86
C ASN A 119 -5.36 -6.41 -10.34
N ALA A 120 -6.64 -6.74 -10.18
CA ALA A 120 -7.62 -5.81 -9.61
C ALA A 120 -7.27 -5.45 -8.16
N SER A 121 -6.91 -6.43 -7.34
CA SER A 121 -6.47 -6.23 -5.95
C SER A 121 -5.23 -5.34 -5.87
N LEU A 122 -4.22 -5.59 -6.70
CA LEU A 122 -3.01 -4.78 -6.78
C LEU A 122 -3.30 -3.34 -7.19
N ARG A 123 -4.19 -3.12 -8.16
CA ARG A 123 -4.63 -1.76 -8.55
C ARG A 123 -5.29 -1.03 -7.39
N CYS A 124 -6.23 -1.66 -6.69
CA CYS A 124 -6.86 -1.09 -5.50
C CYS A 124 -5.83 -0.76 -4.41
N SER A 125 -4.83 -1.63 -4.20
CA SER A 125 -3.75 -1.38 -3.24
C SER A 125 -2.87 -0.18 -3.64
N ILE A 126 -2.56 -0.04 -4.93
CA ILE A 126 -1.81 1.11 -5.46
C ILE A 126 -2.60 2.40 -5.28
N GLU A 127 -3.90 2.39 -5.59
CA GLU A 127 -4.77 3.56 -5.39
C GLU A 127 -4.82 3.98 -3.91
N ASN A 128 -5.04 3.02 -3.01
CA ASN A 128 -5.07 3.26 -1.56
C ASN A 128 -3.73 3.79 -1.01
N SER A 129 -2.61 3.25 -1.50
CA SER A 129 -1.28 3.71 -1.08
C SER A 129 -0.93 5.08 -1.67
N GLY A 130 -1.37 5.40 -2.88
CA GLY A 130 -1.25 6.72 -3.49
C GLY A 130 -1.97 7.82 -2.69
N ASP A 131 -3.20 7.56 -2.26
CA ASP A 131 -3.97 8.49 -1.42
C ASP A 131 -3.28 8.75 -0.07
N ASN A 132 -2.68 7.71 0.52
CA ASN A 132 -1.91 7.85 1.75
C ASN A 132 -0.61 8.62 1.53
N ALA A 133 0.11 8.38 0.43
CA ALA A 133 1.32 9.13 0.08
C ALA A 133 1.06 10.64 -0.01
N ALA A 134 -0.04 11.05 -0.66
CA ALA A 134 -0.42 12.46 -0.75
C ALA A 134 -0.75 13.07 0.62
N LYS A 135 -1.38 12.30 1.53
CA LYS A 135 -1.63 12.74 2.92
C LYS A 135 -0.31 12.92 3.69
N TYR A 136 0.59 11.94 3.60
CA TYR A 136 1.90 12.02 4.26
C TYR A 136 2.73 13.19 3.77
N LEU A 137 2.74 13.48 2.46
CA LEU A 137 3.43 14.65 1.91
C LEU A 137 2.87 15.97 2.48
N ARG A 138 1.54 16.09 2.59
CA ARG A 138 0.89 17.25 3.20
C ARG A 138 1.23 17.39 4.68
N GLU A 139 1.27 16.29 5.42
CA GLU A 139 1.66 16.29 6.84
C GLU A 139 3.14 16.65 7.02
N LEU A 140 4.03 16.13 6.19
CA LEU A 140 5.45 16.48 6.19
C LEU A 140 5.66 17.96 5.95
N GLU A 141 4.97 18.56 4.96
CA GLU A 141 5.08 19.99 4.69
C GLU A 141 4.53 20.83 5.85
N ARG A 142 3.43 20.40 6.48
CA ARG A 142 2.87 21.03 7.68
C ARG A 142 3.87 20.97 8.85
N LEU A 143 4.52 19.83 9.07
CA LEU A 143 5.51 19.65 10.13
C LEU A 143 6.77 20.48 9.87
N LYS A 144 7.26 20.53 8.62
CA LYS A 144 8.39 21.35 8.21
C LYS A 144 8.13 22.83 8.47
N ASN A 145 6.93 23.32 8.14
CA ASN A 145 6.53 24.69 8.44
C ASN A 145 6.46 24.99 9.94
N LYS A 146 5.96 24.05 10.75
CA LYS A 146 5.97 24.17 12.22
C LYS A 146 7.40 24.22 12.76
N LEU A 147 8.27 23.33 12.29
CA LEU A 147 9.67 23.29 12.70
C LEU A 147 10.36 24.63 12.40
N SER A 148 10.19 25.15 11.18
CA SER A 148 10.78 26.45 10.80
C SER A 148 10.29 27.60 11.69
N ARG A 149 9.03 27.61 12.13
CA ARG A 149 8.51 28.61 13.08
C ARG A 149 9.19 28.48 14.45
N VAL A 150 9.26 27.26 14.97
CA VAL A 150 9.92 26.98 16.26
C VAL A 150 11.40 27.32 16.23
N GLU A 151 12.10 27.05 15.13
CA GLU A 151 13.51 27.44 14.95
C GLU A 151 13.70 28.95 14.97
N LYS A 152 12.82 29.71 14.28
CA LYS A 152 12.85 31.18 14.32
C LYS A 152 12.57 31.72 15.72
N GLU A 153 11.61 31.14 16.43
CA GLU A 153 11.30 31.51 17.82
C GLU A 153 12.48 31.21 18.75
N ARG A 154 13.09 30.03 18.64
CA ARG A 154 14.30 29.65 19.38
C ARG A 154 15.42 30.67 19.13
N ASP A 155 15.69 31.00 17.88
CA ASP A 155 16.78 31.93 17.53
C ASP A 155 16.49 33.34 18.05
N GLY A 156 15.23 33.79 17.97
CA GLY A 156 14.78 35.06 18.56
C GLY A 156 14.94 35.09 20.09
N LEU A 157 14.59 34.00 20.78
CA LEU A 157 14.78 33.88 22.22
C LEU A 157 16.26 33.86 22.61
N ILE A 158 17.10 33.14 21.87
CA ILE A 158 18.56 33.13 22.08
C ILE A 158 19.14 34.54 21.92
N ALA A 159 18.74 35.26 20.87
CA ALA A 159 19.17 36.65 20.65
C ALA A 159 18.75 37.56 21.82
N ARG A 160 17.51 37.41 22.31
CA ARG A 160 16.99 38.19 23.44
C ARG A 160 17.72 37.88 24.74
N VAL A 161 18.00 36.61 25.03
CA VAL A 161 18.80 36.21 26.20
C VAL A 161 20.20 36.83 26.12
N ARG A 162 20.85 36.80 24.95
CA ARG A 162 22.17 37.42 24.77
C ARG A 162 22.16 38.93 25.03
N GLU A 163 21.13 39.64 24.54
CA GLU A 163 20.97 41.08 24.79
C GLU A 163 20.78 41.36 26.28
N LEU A 164 19.86 40.66 26.93
CA LEU A 164 19.59 40.84 28.36
C LEU A 164 20.82 40.53 29.22
N SER A 165 21.56 39.46 28.89
CA SER A 165 22.81 39.13 29.56
C SER A 165 23.86 40.23 29.38
N ARG A 166 24.00 40.80 28.17
CA ARG A 166 24.91 41.94 27.93
C ARG A 166 24.50 43.16 28.76
N HIS A 167 23.22 43.49 28.80
CA HIS A 167 22.71 44.63 29.55
C HIS A 167 22.89 44.46 31.06
N ALA A 168 22.66 43.25 31.58
CA ALA A 168 22.90 42.94 32.98
C ALA A 168 24.40 43.01 33.33
N GLN A 169 25.26 42.43 32.48
CA GLN A 169 26.70 42.42 32.73
C GLN A 169 27.31 43.81 32.66
N HIS A 170 27.04 44.58 31.61
CA HIS A 170 27.71 45.87 31.40
C HIS A 170 26.90 47.00 32.04
N GLY A 171 25.62 47.15 31.72
CA GLY A 171 24.83 48.27 32.21
C GLY A 171 24.62 48.27 33.73
N LEU A 172 24.18 47.15 34.30
CA LEU A 172 23.87 47.10 35.73
C LEU A 172 25.14 46.98 36.59
N SER A 173 26.12 46.15 36.20
CA SER A 173 27.34 45.99 37.00
C SER A 173 28.17 47.27 37.03
N GLU A 174 28.32 47.98 35.90
CA GLU A 174 29.05 49.26 35.87
C GLU A 174 28.36 50.30 36.75
N ARG A 175 27.02 50.36 36.72
CA ARG A 175 26.26 51.27 37.57
C ARG A 175 26.39 50.93 39.06
N ILE A 176 26.40 49.65 39.41
CA ILE A 176 26.63 49.19 40.79
C ILE A 176 28.03 49.61 41.24
N GLU A 177 29.06 49.39 40.42
CA GLU A 177 30.43 49.78 40.76
C GLU A 177 30.62 51.30 40.86
N GLU A 178 29.92 52.08 40.04
CA GLU A 178 29.88 53.55 40.16
C GLU A 178 29.23 53.98 41.48
N LEU A 179 28.08 53.42 41.84
CA LEU A 179 27.38 53.72 43.08
C LEU A 179 28.22 53.33 44.31
N LYS A 180 28.90 52.18 44.29
CA LYS A 180 29.86 51.80 45.35
C LYS A 180 30.97 52.84 45.51
N ARG A 181 31.56 53.32 44.41
CA ARG A 181 32.58 54.38 44.45
C ARG A 181 32.04 55.68 45.04
N LEU A 182 30.80 56.05 44.72
CA LEU A 182 30.15 57.24 45.28
C LEU A 182 29.90 57.10 46.78
N VAL A 183 29.39 55.95 47.23
CA VAL A 183 29.17 55.65 48.66
C VAL A 183 30.49 55.78 49.42
N LEU A 184 31.55 55.11 48.97
CA LEU A 184 32.89 55.20 49.60
C LEU A 184 33.41 56.64 49.67
N THR A 185 33.13 57.45 48.65
CA THR A 185 33.53 58.86 48.63
C THR A 185 32.76 59.67 49.66
N TRP A 186 31.46 59.42 49.81
CA TRP A 186 30.61 60.08 50.79
C TRP A 186 30.92 59.65 52.22
N GLU A 187 31.21 58.37 52.45
CA GLU A 187 31.69 57.87 53.75
C GLU A 187 32.94 58.62 54.19
N ARG A 188 33.96 58.73 53.33
CA ARG A 188 35.19 59.50 53.65
C ARG A 188 34.92 60.98 53.95
N LYS A 189 33.99 61.60 53.21
CA LYS A 189 33.60 63.00 53.47
C LYS A 189 32.86 63.13 54.80
N PHE A 190 31.99 62.18 55.11
CA PHE A 190 31.27 62.13 56.37
C PHE A 190 32.26 61.98 57.53
N ASP A 191 33.19 61.02 57.46
CA ASP A 191 34.24 60.82 58.47
C ASP A 191 35.06 62.10 58.69
N ALA A 192 35.48 62.77 57.61
CA ALA A 192 36.23 64.02 57.70
C ALA A 192 35.43 65.15 58.38
N VAL A 193 34.13 65.26 58.08
CA VAL A 193 33.24 66.24 58.72
C VAL A 193 33.00 65.86 60.18
N GLU A 194 32.82 64.58 60.49
CA GLU A 194 32.63 64.08 61.85
C GLU A 194 33.87 64.35 62.72
N ASP A 195 35.06 64.08 62.20
CA ASP A 195 36.33 64.37 62.85
C ASP A 195 36.54 65.88 63.08
N HIS A 196 36.19 66.70 62.09
CA HIS A 196 36.23 68.15 62.24
C HIS A 196 35.26 68.64 63.34
N ASN A 197 34.04 68.10 63.36
CA ASN A 197 33.05 68.41 64.40
C ASN A 197 33.53 67.99 65.80
N LYS A 198 34.14 66.80 65.92
CA LYS A 198 34.74 66.31 67.17
C LYS A 198 35.83 67.27 67.67
N ARG A 199 36.68 67.80 66.77
CA ARG A 199 37.70 68.80 67.13
C ARG A 199 37.08 70.11 67.61
N LEU A 200 36.15 70.67 66.84
CA LEU A 200 35.47 71.91 67.23
C LEU A 200 34.77 71.80 68.59
N ARG A 201 34.15 70.67 68.90
CA ARG A 201 33.54 70.43 70.22
C ARG A 201 34.58 70.47 71.34
N ARG A 202 35.73 69.81 71.17
CA ARG A 202 36.83 69.85 72.16
C ARG A 202 37.38 71.26 72.35
N ASP A 203 37.57 72.00 71.26
CA ASP A 203 38.06 73.38 71.31
C ASP A 203 37.07 74.29 72.05
N LEU A 204 35.77 74.09 71.81
CA LEU A 204 34.70 74.83 72.47
C LEU A 204 34.60 74.50 73.96
N GLU A 205 34.73 73.22 74.34
CA GLU A 205 34.84 72.79 75.73
C GLU A 205 36.07 73.41 76.42
N ALA A 206 37.22 73.42 75.76
CA ALA A 206 38.44 74.03 76.29
C ALA A 206 38.28 75.54 76.51
N GLN A 207 37.63 76.25 75.58
CA GLN A 207 37.31 77.66 75.72
C GLN A 207 36.35 77.91 76.88
N GLN A 208 35.31 77.08 77.04
CA GLN A 208 34.38 77.18 78.17
C GLN A 208 35.09 76.99 79.52
N CYS A 209 35.99 76.01 79.63
CA CYS A 209 36.82 75.83 80.83
C CYS A 209 37.70 77.04 81.11
N PHE A 210 38.36 77.59 80.09
CA PHE A 210 39.18 78.80 80.24
C PHE A 210 38.36 80.01 80.69
N ILE A 211 37.18 80.23 80.10
CA ILE A 211 36.27 81.30 80.50
C ILE A 211 35.85 81.11 81.96
N ALA A 212 35.46 79.89 82.36
CA ALA A 212 35.11 79.60 83.75
C ALA A 212 36.25 79.88 84.73
N ASP A 213 37.49 79.54 84.38
CA ASP A 213 38.68 79.85 85.17
C ASP A 213 38.93 81.36 85.28
N GLN A 214 38.76 82.11 84.19
CA GLN A 214 38.88 83.57 84.20
C GLN A 214 37.77 84.21 85.04
N ASP A 215 36.53 83.76 84.90
CA ASP A 215 35.40 84.19 85.72
C ASP A 215 35.66 83.94 87.20
N ALA A 216 36.23 82.78 87.56
CA ALA A 216 36.60 82.47 88.94
C ALA A 216 37.67 83.43 89.49
N LYS A 217 38.71 83.75 88.69
CA LYS A 217 39.74 84.73 89.05
C LYS A 217 39.16 86.13 89.19
N ILE A 218 38.31 86.56 88.27
CA ILE A 218 37.62 87.86 88.34
C ILE A 218 36.81 87.94 89.64
N ARG A 219 36.01 86.91 89.99
CA ARG A 219 35.28 86.88 91.27
C ARG A 219 36.19 86.94 92.50
N VAL A 220 37.41 86.42 92.44
CA VAL A 220 38.41 86.58 93.51
C VAL A 220 38.91 88.02 93.58
N TYR A 221 39.32 88.59 92.45
CA TYR A 221 39.78 89.99 92.38
C TYR A 221 38.70 90.97 92.82
N GLU A 222 37.46 90.79 92.36
CA GLU A 222 36.31 91.56 92.81
C GLU A 222 36.12 91.50 94.32
N ARG A 223 36.22 90.31 94.94
CA ARG A 223 36.14 90.17 96.40
C ARG A 223 37.26 90.93 97.12
N ILE A 224 38.49 90.88 96.61
CA ILE A 224 39.64 91.62 97.18
C ILE A 224 39.40 93.13 97.06
N LEU A 225 39.01 93.61 95.89
CA LEU A 225 38.79 95.04 95.63
C LEU A 225 37.61 95.59 96.43
N ARG A 226 36.53 94.82 96.60
CA ARG A 226 35.41 95.17 97.51
C ARG A 226 35.88 95.29 98.97
N ARG A 227 36.72 94.37 99.46
CA ARG A 227 37.28 94.44 100.84
C ARG A 227 38.09 95.71 101.10
N HIS A 228 38.76 96.25 100.09
CA HIS A 228 39.60 97.44 100.21
C HIS A 228 38.87 98.74 99.79
N GLY A 229 37.56 98.69 99.54
CA GLY A 229 36.74 99.88 99.25
C GLY A 229 36.85 100.43 97.83
N PHE A 230 37.51 99.72 96.90
CA PHE A 230 37.68 100.16 95.51
C PHE A 230 36.47 99.87 94.61
N ILE A 231 35.56 98.98 95.02
CA ILE A 231 34.33 98.64 94.29
C ILE A 231 33.16 98.68 95.28
N ARG A 232 32.09 99.42 94.96
CA ARG A 232 30.87 99.51 95.80
C ARG A 232 29.91 98.36 95.51
N PHE A 233 29.13 97.98 96.52
CA PHE A 233 28.00 97.07 96.34
C PHE A 233 26.93 97.79 95.51
N GLU A 234 26.63 97.26 94.33
CA GLU A 234 25.29 97.32 93.74
C GLU A 234 24.62 95.96 93.92
#